data_AF-Q7X1Q9-F1
#
_entry.id   AF-Q7X1Q9-F1
#
_cell.length_a   1.000
_cell.length_b   1.000
_cell.length_c   1.000
_cell.angle_alpha   90.00
_cell.angle_beta   90.00
_cell.angle_gamma   90.00
#
_symmetry.space_group_name_H-M   'P 1'
#
loop_
_entity.id
_entity.type
_entity.pdbx_description
1 polymer ?
#
loop_
_entity_poly.entity_id
_entity_poly.type
_entity_poly.pdbx_seq_one_letter_code
_entity_poly.pdbx_strand_id
1 'polypeptide(L)'
;MGCVSSKASVISSDSFRASYTNSPGAFRAESSSVHNRARTPRYGELQGPQASRLMPYQQALIGVARWPDSHFNRDDAPHQMEYGQSFYNKSRALGGSVANGEIGSFQELWDEARDWRASRAGADADVFLSPRDPNSYREYATPLAEQYSYIKDRFANRKDGEVGSPADFLPKSKTFRISGKIDGEQIPLTRITVSKDRHADRMADPYPRLRNQGHGDLGEPNLMSHTSAEYVPQIMSHVESLHQSATDPSVSDSHALKTLAEMHWWMAHAMPDKRGSAAKTELCVRSIAQARGMDLPPMRLGIVPDLEALTMPLKDFVKSYQGFFENN
;
A
#
# COMPACT_ATOMS: atom_id res chain seq x y z
N MET A 1 -10.15 -11.31 1.13
CA MET A 1 -9.68 -10.08 1.85
C MET A 1 -9.14 -9.09 0.81
N GLY A 2 -9.53 -7.81 0.80
CA GLY A 2 -9.04 -6.81 -0.18
C GLY A 2 -7.69 -6.15 0.15
N CYS A 3 -6.94 -5.70 -0.86
CA CYS A 3 -5.56 -5.19 -0.74
C CYS A 3 -5.42 -3.75 -0.22
N VAL A 4 -6.49 -2.95 -0.22
CA VAL A 4 -6.31 -1.48 -0.19
C VAL A 4 -6.33 -0.84 1.19
N SER A 5 -5.61 0.29 1.26
CA SER A 5 -5.42 1.27 2.33
C SER A 5 -6.69 1.70 3.07
N SER A 6 -7.86 1.71 2.45
CA SER A 6 -9.10 2.16 3.10
C SER A 6 -10.23 1.14 2.92
N LYS A 7 -10.82 0.69 4.02
CA LYS A 7 -12.16 0.09 4.01
C LYS A 7 -13.17 1.25 3.90
N ALA A 8 -14.29 1.00 3.23
CA ALA A 8 -15.48 1.85 3.22
C ALA A 8 -16.24 1.89 4.58
N SER A 9 -15.72 1.23 5.61
CA SER A 9 -16.30 1.10 6.94
C SER A 9 -15.36 1.65 8.02
N VAL A 10 -15.09 2.95 7.95
CA VAL A 10 -15.08 3.74 9.17
C VAL A 10 -16.55 4.07 9.42
N ILE A 11 -17.27 3.13 10.04
CA ILE A 11 -18.63 3.40 10.50
C ILE A 11 -18.47 4.46 11.60
N SER A 12 -19.09 5.61 11.38
CA SER A 12 -19.34 6.58 12.43
C SER A 12 -20.02 5.86 13.58
N SER A 13 -19.29 5.61 14.67
CA SER A 13 -19.93 5.76 15.97
C SER A 13 -20.12 7.26 16.15
N ASP A 14 -21.37 7.71 16.06
CA ASP A 14 -21.84 9.06 16.40
C ASP A 14 -21.65 9.33 17.90
N SER A 15 -20.39 9.32 18.33
CA SER A 15 -19.94 9.69 19.67
C SER A 15 -18.57 10.34 19.61
N PHE A 16 -18.32 11.18 18.60
CA PHE A 16 -17.39 12.31 18.74
C PHE A 16 -18.19 13.56 19.12
N ARG A 17 -18.83 13.52 20.30
CA ARG A 17 -19.17 14.75 21.01
C ARG A 17 -17.93 15.17 21.78
N ALA A 18 -17.21 16.15 21.23
CA ALA A 18 -16.36 17.00 22.04
C ALA A 18 -17.25 17.70 23.08
N SER A 19 -17.27 17.15 24.29
CA SER A 19 -17.85 17.82 25.44
C SER A 19 -16.96 19.01 25.79
N TYR A 20 -17.28 20.18 25.25
CA TYR A 20 -16.84 21.46 25.80
C TYR A 20 -17.52 21.64 27.16
N THR A 21 -16.92 21.10 28.22
CA THR A 21 -17.24 21.52 29.59
C THR A 21 -16.27 22.62 29.98
N ASN A 22 -16.76 23.86 29.89
CA ASN A 22 -16.18 24.99 30.59
C ASN A 22 -16.19 24.71 32.10
N SER A 23 -15.02 24.67 32.72
CA SER A 23 -14.85 25.02 34.14
C SER A 23 -13.44 25.58 34.36
N PRO A 24 -13.31 26.71 35.07
CA PRO A 24 -12.06 27.45 35.22
C PRO A 24 -11.27 26.91 36.41
N GLY A 25 -9.99 26.57 36.22
CA GLY A 25 -9.17 26.11 37.34
C GLY A 25 -7.81 25.57 36.95
N ALA A 26 -6.86 26.50 36.84
CA ALA A 26 -5.43 26.35 37.14
C ALA A 26 -4.80 24.96 37.05
N PHE A 27 -4.03 24.72 35.97
CA PHE A 27 -2.66 24.20 36.08
C PHE A 27 -1.85 24.76 34.91
N ARG A 28 -0.78 25.49 35.25
CA ARG A 28 0.28 25.92 34.33
C ARG A 28 0.85 24.68 33.63
N ALA A 29 0.61 24.56 32.34
CA ALA A 29 1.46 23.75 31.47
C ALA A 29 2.51 24.70 30.88
N GLU A 30 3.76 24.49 31.27
CA GLU A 30 4.91 25.14 30.67
C GLU A 30 4.91 24.87 29.17
N SER A 31 4.85 25.94 28.37
CA SER A 31 5.06 25.87 26.94
C SER A 31 6.54 25.56 26.69
N SER A 32 6.90 24.30 26.53
CA SER A 32 8.16 23.93 25.89
C SER A 32 8.01 24.16 24.39
N SER A 33 8.21 25.42 23.98
CA SER A 33 8.44 25.79 22.60
C SER A 33 9.81 25.25 22.16
N VAL A 34 9.87 23.95 21.85
CA VAL A 34 11.03 23.38 21.17
C VAL A 34 11.04 23.95 19.76
N HIS A 35 11.77 25.05 19.59
CA HIS A 35 12.23 25.51 18.29
C HIS A 35 13.10 24.40 17.69
N ASN A 36 12.50 23.50 16.91
CA ASN A 36 13.21 22.65 15.97
C ASN A 36 13.83 23.57 14.91
N ARG A 37 15.00 24.13 15.22
CA ARG A 37 15.88 24.71 14.21
C ARG A 37 16.15 23.61 13.19
N ALA A 38 15.78 23.86 11.93
CA ALA A 38 16.16 23.01 10.82
C ALA A 38 17.69 22.85 10.85
N ARG A 39 18.15 21.65 11.22
CA ARG A 39 19.57 21.28 11.18
C ARG A 39 19.98 21.31 9.72
N THR A 40 21.00 22.10 9.37
CA THR A 40 21.63 21.97 8.07
C THR A 40 22.36 20.62 8.04
N PRO A 41 22.00 19.69 7.15
CA PRO A 41 22.65 18.39 7.07
C PRO A 41 24.13 18.57 6.78
N ARG A 42 24.98 17.78 7.44
CA ARG A 42 26.42 17.78 7.13
C ARG A 42 26.64 17.11 5.77
N TYR A 43 27.79 17.37 5.16
CA TYR A 43 28.18 16.69 3.93
C TYR A 43 28.14 15.17 4.14
N GLY A 44 27.35 14.47 3.33
CA GLY A 44 27.13 13.03 3.47
C GLY A 44 26.02 12.62 4.46
N GLU A 45 25.13 13.54 4.86
CA GLU A 45 23.92 13.22 5.62
C GLU A 45 22.66 13.38 4.76
N LEU A 46 21.62 12.60 5.08
CA LEU A 46 20.28 12.78 4.52
C LEU A 46 19.69 14.13 4.97
N GLN A 47 18.91 14.77 4.10
CA GLN A 47 18.41 16.13 4.35
C GLN A 47 17.29 16.19 5.39
N GLY A 48 16.56 15.09 5.56
CA GLY A 48 15.31 15.04 6.30
C GLY A 48 14.17 15.80 5.60
N PRO A 49 12.97 15.78 6.20
CA PRO A 49 11.79 16.43 5.62
C PRO A 49 12.00 17.94 5.44
N GLN A 50 11.90 18.40 4.20
CA GLN A 50 12.05 19.83 3.86
C GLN A 50 10.73 20.59 4.06
N ALA A 51 10.80 21.93 3.99
CA ALA A 51 9.59 22.76 3.91
C ALA A 51 8.74 22.31 2.72
N SER A 52 7.48 21.99 2.99
CA SER A 52 6.60 21.38 1.99
C SER A 52 6.23 22.35 0.89
N ARG A 53 6.17 21.85 -0.34
CA ARG A 53 5.62 22.57 -1.50
C ARG A 53 4.19 22.15 -1.82
N LEU A 54 3.71 21.09 -1.17
CA LEU A 54 2.35 20.59 -1.35
C LEU A 54 1.36 21.50 -0.64
N MET A 55 0.31 21.87 -1.35
CA MET A 55 -0.80 22.61 -0.75
C MET A 55 -1.54 21.73 0.28
N PRO A 56 -2.23 22.30 1.28
CA PRO A 56 -2.93 21.51 2.31
C PRO A 56 -3.89 20.48 1.73
N TYR A 57 -4.59 20.79 0.64
CA TYR A 57 -5.47 19.83 -0.03
C TYR A 57 -4.70 18.65 -0.64
N GLN A 58 -3.50 18.86 -1.18
CA GLN A 58 -2.66 17.78 -1.73
C GLN A 58 -2.08 16.91 -0.62
N GLN A 59 -1.72 17.52 0.52
CA GLN A 59 -1.30 16.79 1.72
C GLN A 59 -2.40 15.85 2.22
N ALA A 60 -3.66 16.29 2.17
CA ALA A 60 -4.82 15.48 2.54
C ALA A 60 -5.11 14.30 1.58
N LEU A 61 -4.48 14.26 0.40
CA LEU A 61 -4.62 13.16 -0.57
C LEU A 61 -3.52 12.10 -0.46
N ILE A 62 -2.49 12.31 0.36
CA ILE A 62 -1.38 11.37 0.52
C ILE A 62 -1.86 10.06 1.16
N GLY A 63 -1.59 8.91 0.55
CA GLY A 63 -2.00 7.59 1.06
C GLY A 63 -3.49 7.27 0.92
N VAL A 64 -4.28 8.18 0.33
CA VAL A 64 -5.71 7.97 0.02
C VAL A 64 -5.83 7.17 -1.28
N ALA A 65 -6.69 6.15 -1.27
CA ALA A 65 -6.97 5.36 -2.47
C ALA A 65 -7.89 6.15 -3.43
N ARG A 66 -7.35 6.53 -4.59
CA ARG A 66 -8.04 7.35 -5.59
C ARG A 66 -8.53 6.51 -6.75
N TRP A 67 -9.66 5.86 -6.54
CA TRP A 67 -10.23 4.89 -7.47
C TRP A 67 -10.62 5.55 -8.81
N PRO A 68 -10.46 4.85 -9.95
CA PRO A 68 -10.87 5.37 -11.25
C PRO A 68 -12.39 5.48 -11.40
N ASP A 69 -13.13 4.62 -10.69
CA ASP A 69 -14.58 4.67 -10.64
C ASP A 69 -15.04 5.66 -9.55
N SER A 70 -15.76 6.70 -9.96
CA SER A 70 -16.28 7.74 -9.07
C SER A 70 -17.25 7.23 -8.01
N HIS A 71 -17.88 6.06 -8.21
CA HIS A 71 -18.74 5.45 -7.20
C HIS A 71 -17.95 4.99 -5.96
N PHE A 72 -16.71 4.56 -6.17
CA PHE A 72 -15.82 4.07 -5.11
C PHE A 72 -14.80 5.10 -4.66
N ASN A 73 -14.52 6.11 -5.49
CA ASN A 73 -13.64 7.21 -5.10
C ASN A 73 -14.32 8.09 -4.04
N ARG A 74 -13.62 8.30 -2.92
CA ARG A 74 -14.08 9.10 -1.78
C ARG A 74 -12.98 10.03 -1.28
N ASP A 75 -12.09 10.45 -2.17
CA ASP A 75 -10.91 11.26 -1.83
C ASP A 75 -11.25 12.67 -1.34
N ASP A 76 -12.50 13.11 -1.53
CA ASP A 76 -13.08 14.34 -1.00
C ASP A 76 -13.83 14.17 0.33
N ALA A 77 -14.05 12.92 0.79
CA ALA A 77 -14.79 12.67 2.01
C ALA A 77 -13.98 13.14 3.24
N PRO A 78 -14.58 13.83 4.23
CA PRO A 78 -13.84 14.43 5.35
C PRO A 78 -12.94 13.45 6.10
N HIS A 79 -13.41 12.23 6.35
CA HIS A 79 -12.64 11.19 7.04
C HIS A 79 -11.45 10.66 6.20
N GLN A 80 -11.54 10.67 4.87
CA GLN A 80 -10.41 10.31 4.00
C GLN A 80 -9.38 11.42 3.95
N MET A 81 -9.82 12.68 3.89
CA MET A 81 -8.92 13.84 3.95
C MET A 81 -8.16 13.91 5.29
N GLU A 82 -8.85 13.64 6.41
CA GLU A 82 -8.22 13.54 7.72
C GLU A 82 -7.20 12.39 7.78
N TYR A 83 -7.56 11.22 7.24
CA TYR A 83 -6.64 10.09 7.11
C TYR A 83 -5.40 10.46 6.30
N GLY A 84 -5.57 11.08 5.14
CA GLY A 84 -4.46 11.46 4.27
C GLY A 84 -3.56 12.54 4.89
N GLN A 85 -4.14 13.51 5.59
CA GLN A 85 -3.34 14.48 6.36
C GLN A 85 -2.54 13.79 7.47
N SER A 86 -3.14 12.83 8.19
CA SER A 86 -2.42 12.04 9.18
C SER A 86 -1.32 11.18 8.55
N PHE A 87 -1.56 10.61 7.38
CA PHE A 87 -0.59 9.82 6.64
C PHE A 87 0.61 10.68 6.26
N TYR A 88 0.35 11.84 5.66
CA TYR A 88 1.37 12.81 5.29
C TYR A 88 2.24 13.20 6.48
N ASN A 89 1.62 13.58 7.61
CA ASN A 89 2.34 13.94 8.83
C ASN A 89 3.21 12.79 9.36
N LYS A 90 2.68 11.55 9.41
CA LYS A 90 3.47 10.38 9.84
C LYS A 90 4.60 10.08 8.86
N SER A 91 4.38 10.22 7.56
CA SER A 91 5.43 9.98 6.55
C SER A 91 6.63 10.90 6.77
N ARG A 92 6.38 12.17 7.10
CA ARG A 92 7.42 13.16 7.44
C ARG A 92 8.10 12.86 8.76
N ALA A 93 7.34 12.51 9.80
CA ALA A 93 7.91 12.16 11.10
C ALA A 93 8.90 10.99 10.96
N LEU A 94 8.48 9.90 10.31
CA LEU A 94 9.35 8.75 10.05
C LEU A 94 10.52 9.09 9.12
N GLY A 95 10.32 9.95 8.11
CA GLY A 95 11.42 10.43 7.28
C GLY A 95 12.47 11.22 8.06
N GLY A 96 12.05 11.96 9.09
CA GLY A 96 12.95 12.60 10.05
C GLY A 96 13.77 11.57 10.84
N SER A 97 13.11 10.55 11.37
CA SER A 97 13.78 9.47 12.12
C SER A 97 14.76 8.67 11.27
N VAL A 98 14.43 8.37 10.01
CA VAL A 98 15.37 7.74 9.06
C VAL A 98 16.56 8.66 8.79
N ALA A 99 16.34 9.95 8.51
CA ALA A 99 17.43 10.89 8.24
C ALA A 99 18.37 11.11 9.44
N ASN A 100 17.84 11.02 10.66
CA ASN A 100 18.60 11.12 11.89
C ASN A 100 19.30 9.82 12.31
N GLY A 101 19.04 8.70 11.63
CA GLY A 101 19.56 7.37 11.97
C GLY A 101 18.89 6.72 13.18
N GLU A 102 17.70 7.19 13.58
CA GLU A 102 16.88 6.57 14.64
C GLU A 102 16.20 5.30 14.14
N ILE A 103 15.87 5.26 12.84
CA ILE A 103 15.39 4.08 12.12
C ILE A 103 16.48 3.72 11.12
N GLY A 104 17.14 2.59 11.33
CA GLY A 104 18.31 2.15 10.56
C GLY A 104 18.00 1.06 9.53
N SER A 105 16.83 0.42 9.63
CA SER A 105 16.43 -0.69 8.76
C SER A 105 15.03 -0.54 8.18
N PHE A 106 14.77 -1.23 7.08
CA PHE A 106 13.42 -1.30 6.51
C PHE A 106 12.46 -2.03 7.45
N GLN A 107 12.93 -3.06 8.16
CA GLN A 107 12.12 -3.78 9.13
C GLN A 107 11.58 -2.86 10.24
N GLU A 108 12.44 -2.03 10.85
CA GLU A 108 12.02 -1.04 11.86
C GLU A 108 11.00 -0.03 11.29
N LEU A 109 11.24 0.44 10.06
CA LEU A 109 10.32 1.35 9.37
C LEU A 109 8.95 0.70 9.11
N TRP A 110 8.94 -0.58 8.72
CA TRP A 110 7.73 -1.35 8.48
C TRP A 110 6.93 -1.56 9.77
N ASP A 111 7.61 -1.84 10.89
CA ASP A 111 6.98 -2.02 12.19
C ASP A 111 6.32 -0.71 12.67
N GLU A 112 7.00 0.42 12.51
CA GLU A 112 6.41 1.75 12.75
C GLU A 112 5.20 2.07 11.87
N ALA A 113 5.28 1.70 10.58
CA ALA A 113 4.16 1.84 9.65
C ALA A 113 2.99 0.92 10.03
N ARG A 114 3.28 -0.30 10.54
CA ARG A 114 2.30 -1.25 11.01
C ARG A 114 1.55 -0.73 12.23
N ASP A 115 2.26 -0.24 13.23
CA ASP A 115 1.68 0.31 14.46
C ASP A 115 0.82 1.54 14.16
N TRP A 116 1.35 2.46 13.35
CA TRP A 116 0.56 3.61 12.90
C TRP A 116 -0.70 3.16 12.18
N ARG A 117 -0.61 2.20 11.25
CA ARG A 117 -1.77 1.74 10.49
C ARG A 117 -2.81 1.05 11.38
N ALA A 118 -2.38 0.26 12.36
CA ALA A 118 -3.27 -0.39 13.33
C ALA A 118 -4.00 0.65 14.21
N SER A 119 -3.31 1.71 14.63
CA SER A 119 -3.91 2.81 15.41
C SER A 119 -5.07 3.52 14.69
N ARG A 120 -5.12 3.42 13.35
CA ARG A 120 -6.17 3.99 12.50
C ARG A 120 -7.29 3.01 12.16
N ALA A 121 -7.17 1.74 12.58
CA ALA A 121 -8.14 0.69 12.25
C ALA A 121 -9.25 0.52 13.31
N GLY A 122 -9.16 1.20 14.45
CA GLY A 122 -10.14 1.08 15.54
C GLY A 122 -10.28 -0.36 16.01
N ALA A 123 -11.51 -0.89 16.02
CA ALA A 123 -11.79 -2.26 16.46
C ALA A 123 -11.10 -3.35 15.61
N ASP A 124 -10.65 -3.04 14.40
CA ASP A 124 -9.95 -3.98 13.51
C ASP A 124 -8.41 -3.99 13.75
N ALA A 125 -7.87 -3.29 14.76
CA ALA A 125 -6.42 -3.13 14.94
C ALA A 125 -5.60 -4.44 14.87
N ASP A 126 -6.08 -5.50 15.51
CA ASP A 126 -5.36 -6.79 15.61
C ASP A 126 -5.08 -7.43 14.24
N VAL A 127 -6.00 -7.31 13.27
CA VAL A 127 -5.78 -7.87 11.93
C VAL A 127 -4.77 -7.05 11.14
N PHE A 128 -4.61 -5.76 11.45
CA PHE A 128 -3.57 -4.91 10.89
C PHE A 128 -2.21 -5.10 11.56
N LEU A 129 -2.15 -5.60 12.80
CA LEU A 129 -0.90 -5.97 13.48
C LEU A 129 -0.40 -7.37 13.07
N SER A 130 -1.29 -8.21 12.55
CA SER A 130 -0.97 -9.60 12.27
C SER A 130 -0.18 -9.78 10.96
N PRO A 131 1.07 -10.31 11.01
CA PRO A 131 1.76 -10.75 9.80
C PRO A 131 1.05 -11.94 9.16
N ARG A 132 1.29 -12.17 7.87
CA ARG A 132 0.94 -13.44 7.22
C ARG A 132 1.96 -14.49 7.66
N ASP A 133 1.46 -15.66 8.03
CA ASP A 133 2.31 -16.76 8.48
C ASP A 133 2.99 -17.43 7.27
N PRO A 134 4.33 -17.40 7.16
CA PRO A 134 5.06 -18.02 6.06
C PRO A 134 4.94 -19.55 6.05
N ASN A 135 4.57 -20.18 7.16
CA ASN A 135 4.36 -21.63 7.25
C ASN A 135 2.91 -22.04 6.92
N SER A 136 2.04 -21.07 6.63
CA SER A 136 0.66 -21.34 6.28
C SER A 136 0.52 -21.61 4.78
N TYR A 137 -0.02 -22.77 4.43
CA TYR A 137 -0.43 -23.10 3.06
C TYR A 137 -1.68 -22.33 2.60
N ARG A 138 -2.19 -21.40 3.42
CA ARG A 138 -3.39 -20.64 3.09
C ARG A 138 -3.09 -19.65 1.97
N GLU A 139 -3.70 -19.86 0.82
CA GLU A 139 -3.71 -18.85 -0.24
C GLU A 139 -4.54 -17.64 0.17
N TYR A 140 -4.00 -16.45 -0.15
CA TYR A 140 -4.69 -15.19 0.02
C TYR A 140 -5.17 -14.72 -1.35
N ALA A 141 -6.44 -14.34 -1.42
CA ALA A 141 -7.02 -13.85 -2.66
C ALA A 141 -7.86 -12.59 -2.43
N THR A 142 -7.96 -11.79 -3.50
CA THR A 142 -8.86 -10.64 -3.61
C THR A 142 -9.75 -10.85 -4.84
N PRO A 143 -11.07 -10.97 -4.66
CA PRO A 143 -12.01 -10.99 -5.78
C PRO A 143 -11.93 -9.67 -6.57
N LEU A 144 -11.93 -9.75 -7.90
CA LEU A 144 -11.96 -8.58 -8.79
C LEU A 144 -13.40 -8.10 -9.00
N ALA A 145 -14.01 -7.64 -7.91
CA ALA A 145 -15.36 -7.11 -7.84
C ALA A 145 -15.37 -5.70 -7.24
N GLU A 146 -16.52 -5.01 -7.31
CA GLU A 146 -16.70 -3.66 -6.73
C GLU A 146 -15.58 -2.71 -7.20
N GLN A 147 -14.86 -2.08 -6.27
CA GLN A 147 -13.78 -1.14 -6.55
C GLN A 147 -12.60 -1.76 -7.32
N TYR A 148 -12.45 -3.09 -7.32
CA TYR A 148 -11.41 -3.80 -8.06
C TYR A 148 -11.85 -4.22 -9.48
N SER A 149 -13.10 -3.99 -9.84
CA SER A 149 -13.68 -4.45 -11.12
C SER A 149 -12.95 -3.90 -12.34
N TYR A 150 -12.40 -2.68 -12.28
CA TYR A 150 -11.63 -2.11 -13.38
C TYR A 150 -10.38 -2.93 -13.76
N ILE A 151 -9.83 -3.72 -12.83
CA ILE A 151 -8.71 -4.63 -13.13
C ILE A 151 -9.20 -5.76 -14.04
N LYS A 152 -10.41 -6.30 -13.82
CA LYS A 152 -10.99 -7.31 -14.70
C LYS A 152 -11.02 -6.80 -16.15
N ASP A 153 -11.45 -5.57 -16.36
CA ASP A 153 -11.53 -4.96 -17.69
C ASP A 153 -10.16 -4.76 -18.33
N ARG A 154 -9.16 -4.34 -17.54
CA ARG A 154 -7.76 -4.22 -17.97
C ARG A 154 -7.19 -5.55 -18.50
N PHE A 155 -7.64 -6.68 -17.96
CA PHE A 155 -7.15 -8.01 -18.33
C PHE A 155 -8.06 -8.78 -19.31
N ALA A 156 -9.34 -8.39 -19.46
CA ALA A 156 -10.31 -9.11 -20.29
C ALA A 156 -9.83 -9.31 -21.74
N ASN A 157 -9.25 -8.24 -22.32
CA ASN A 157 -8.83 -8.20 -23.73
C ASN A 157 -7.38 -8.65 -23.96
N ARG A 158 -6.63 -8.92 -22.89
CA ARG A 158 -5.24 -9.38 -23.01
C ARG A 158 -5.17 -10.79 -23.61
N LYS A 159 -4.11 -11.06 -24.37
CA LYS A 159 -3.91 -12.32 -25.12
C LYS A 159 -2.75 -13.17 -24.59
N ASP A 160 -1.95 -12.61 -23.68
CA ASP A 160 -0.76 -13.20 -23.09
C ASP A 160 -1.05 -14.03 -21.81
N GLY A 161 -2.32 -14.28 -21.51
CA GLY A 161 -2.73 -15.12 -20.39
C GLY A 161 -2.85 -16.60 -20.79
N GLU A 162 -2.44 -17.49 -19.89
CA GLU A 162 -2.61 -18.93 -20.02
C GLU A 162 -4.10 -19.29 -19.91
N VAL A 163 -4.64 -20.04 -20.89
CA VAL A 163 -6.03 -20.50 -20.85
C VAL A 163 -6.09 -21.87 -20.19
N GLY A 164 -6.84 -21.97 -19.11
CA GLY A 164 -7.06 -23.22 -18.39
C GLY A 164 -8.36 -23.21 -17.60
N SER A 165 -8.68 -24.33 -16.97
CA SER A 165 -9.78 -24.41 -16.00
C SER A 165 -9.16 -24.43 -14.60
N PRO A 166 -9.49 -23.48 -13.70
CA PRO A 166 -8.96 -23.49 -12.33
C PRO A 166 -9.35 -24.76 -11.55
N ALA A 167 -10.49 -25.35 -11.89
CA ALA A 167 -10.95 -26.67 -11.47
C ALA A 167 -11.88 -27.24 -12.56
N ASP A 168 -12.06 -28.56 -12.61
CA ASP A 168 -12.82 -29.24 -13.68
C ASP A 168 -14.27 -28.75 -13.84
N PHE A 169 -14.88 -28.28 -12.76
CA PHE A 169 -16.25 -27.78 -12.73
C PHE A 169 -16.36 -26.24 -12.87
N LEU A 170 -15.23 -25.53 -13.01
CA LEU A 170 -15.21 -24.08 -13.20
C LEU A 170 -15.07 -23.72 -14.68
N PRO A 171 -15.66 -22.60 -15.14
CA PRO A 171 -15.45 -22.10 -16.49
C PRO A 171 -13.96 -21.91 -16.81
N LYS A 172 -13.62 -21.97 -18.10
CA LYS A 172 -12.28 -21.64 -18.55
C LYS A 172 -11.96 -20.19 -18.18
N SER A 173 -10.74 -19.97 -17.70
CA SER A 173 -10.22 -18.66 -17.33
C SER A 173 -8.92 -18.37 -18.07
N LYS A 174 -8.57 -17.09 -18.16
CA LYS A 174 -7.22 -16.64 -18.48
C LYS A 174 -6.48 -16.35 -17.20
N THR A 175 -5.26 -16.83 -17.10
CA THR A 175 -4.39 -16.65 -15.95
C THR A 175 -3.12 -15.91 -16.37
N PHE A 176 -2.85 -14.80 -15.69
CA PHE A 176 -1.68 -13.95 -15.91
C PHE A 176 -0.78 -14.05 -14.68
N ARG A 177 0.45 -14.51 -14.87
CA ARG A 177 1.40 -14.75 -13.80
C ARG A 177 2.42 -13.62 -13.76
N ILE A 178 2.54 -12.96 -12.62
CA ILE A 178 3.60 -12.00 -12.37
C ILE A 178 4.69 -12.73 -11.59
N SER A 179 5.94 -12.47 -11.95
CA SER A 179 7.11 -13.02 -11.29
C SER A 179 8.17 -11.95 -11.15
N GLY A 180 8.94 -12.02 -10.08
CA GLY A 180 10.10 -11.17 -9.81
C GLY A 180 11.37 -12.00 -9.79
N LYS A 181 12.53 -11.36 -9.82
CA LYS A 181 13.82 -12.04 -9.77
C LYS A 181 14.68 -11.48 -8.64
N ILE A 182 15.11 -12.35 -7.72
CA ILE A 182 16.02 -12.01 -6.61
C ILE A 182 17.24 -12.92 -6.76
N ASP A 183 18.45 -12.35 -6.81
CA ASP A 183 19.72 -13.09 -6.88
C ASP A 183 19.82 -14.19 -7.95
N GLY A 184 19.15 -14.01 -9.09
CA GLY A 184 19.14 -15.02 -10.15
C GLY A 184 17.91 -15.94 -10.13
N GLU A 185 17.24 -16.06 -9.00
CA GLU A 185 16.09 -16.93 -8.78
C GLU A 185 14.77 -16.24 -9.17
N GLN A 186 13.90 -16.98 -9.87
CA GLN A 186 12.58 -16.50 -10.24
C GLN A 186 11.58 -16.77 -9.11
N ILE A 187 11.01 -15.72 -8.54
CA ILE A 187 10.01 -15.79 -7.49
C ILE A 187 8.61 -15.65 -8.10
N PRO A 188 7.70 -16.63 -7.91
CA PRO A 188 6.31 -16.49 -8.31
C PRO A 188 5.60 -15.51 -7.39
N LEU A 189 4.97 -14.50 -7.97
CA LEU A 189 4.25 -13.47 -7.23
C LEU A 189 2.74 -13.58 -7.50
N THR A 190 2.07 -12.42 -7.54
CA THR A 190 0.65 -12.30 -7.78
C THR A 190 0.23 -12.90 -9.12
N ARG A 191 -0.93 -13.56 -9.10
CA ARG A 191 -1.57 -14.15 -10.27
C ARG A 191 -2.96 -13.57 -10.43
N ILE A 192 -3.28 -13.13 -11.64
CA ILE A 192 -4.59 -12.59 -11.98
C ILE A 192 -5.33 -13.62 -12.81
N THR A 193 -6.53 -13.98 -12.39
CA THR A 193 -7.41 -14.92 -13.08
C THR A 193 -8.69 -14.19 -13.47
N VAL A 194 -9.04 -14.26 -14.76
CA VAL A 194 -10.26 -13.68 -15.32
C VAL A 194 -11.02 -14.74 -16.09
N SER A 195 -12.28 -14.99 -15.72
CA SER A 195 -13.15 -15.95 -16.39
C SER A 195 -13.36 -15.54 -17.85
N LYS A 196 -13.36 -16.53 -18.75
CA LYS A 196 -13.74 -16.32 -20.15
C LYS A 196 -15.26 -16.28 -20.34
N ASP A 197 -16.03 -16.71 -19.35
CA ASP A 197 -17.46 -16.52 -19.34
C ASP A 197 -17.77 -15.07 -18.92
N ARG A 198 -18.21 -14.27 -19.91
CA ARG A 198 -18.60 -12.86 -19.69
C ARG A 198 -19.81 -12.70 -18.78
N HIS A 199 -20.61 -13.76 -18.61
CA HIS A 199 -21.78 -13.79 -17.75
C HIS A 199 -21.50 -14.40 -16.37
N ALA A 200 -20.23 -14.74 -16.08
CA ALA A 200 -19.86 -15.27 -14.79
C ALA A 200 -20.16 -14.26 -13.67
N ASP A 201 -21.16 -14.57 -12.86
CA ASP A 201 -21.58 -13.80 -11.71
C ASP A 201 -21.17 -14.53 -10.44
N ARG A 202 -20.35 -13.89 -9.61
CA ARG A 202 -19.87 -14.44 -8.33
C ARG A 202 -20.99 -14.74 -7.33
N MET A 203 -22.19 -14.17 -7.52
CA MET A 203 -23.37 -14.42 -6.69
C MET A 203 -24.22 -15.59 -7.18
N ALA A 204 -23.92 -16.13 -8.36
CA ALA A 204 -24.58 -17.30 -8.94
C ALA A 204 -23.75 -18.58 -8.76
N ASP A 205 -24.40 -19.75 -8.82
CA ASP A 205 -23.69 -21.03 -8.80
C ASP A 205 -22.66 -21.13 -9.94
N PRO A 206 -21.49 -21.77 -9.71
CA PRO A 206 -21.14 -22.56 -8.53
C PRO A 206 -20.42 -21.79 -7.41
N TYR A 207 -20.23 -20.47 -7.54
CA TYR A 207 -19.26 -19.73 -6.71
C TYR A 207 -19.65 -19.62 -5.23
N PRO A 208 -20.90 -19.23 -4.85
CA PRO A 208 -21.31 -19.21 -3.44
C PRO A 208 -21.15 -20.56 -2.75
N ARG A 209 -21.45 -21.66 -3.46
CA ARG A 209 -21.28 -23.01 -2.94
C ARG A 209 -19.83 -23.32 -2.57
N LEU A 210 -18.86 -22.92 -3.40
CA LEU A 210 -17.44 -23.12 -3.12
C LEU A 210 -16.98 -22.31 -1.91
N ARG A 211 -17.44 -21.05 -1.79
CA ARG A 211 -17.14 -20.22 -0.61
C ARG A 211 -17.65 -20.89 0.67
N ASN A 212 -18.89 -21.39 0.63
CA ASN A 212 -19.52 -22.08 1.75
C ASN A 212 -18.86 -23.42 2.12
N GLN A 213 -18.17 -24.06 1.16
CA GLN A 213 -17.38 -25.28 1.38
C GLN A 213 -15.98 -25.01 1.96
N GLY A 214 -15.66 -23.76 2.30
CA GLY A 214 -14.39 -23.41 2.93
C GLY A 214 -13.29 -23.03 1.96
N HIS A 215 -13.56 -22.99 0.64
CA HIS A 215 -12.60 -22.46 -0.33
C HIS A 215 -12.43 -20.93 -0.24
N GLY A 216 -13.28 -20.24 0.53
CA GLY A 216 -13.18 -18.79 0.72
C GLY A 216 -13.27 -18.05 -0.62
N ASP A 217 -12.41 -17.06 -0.85
CA ASP A 217 -12.35 -16.35 -2.14
C ASP A 217 -11.69 -17.19 -3.27
N LEU A 218 -11.20 -18.42 -2.98
CA LEU A 218 -10.64 -19.32 -3.98
C LEU A 218 -11.80 -19.96 -4.76
N GLY A 219 -11.81 -19.74 -6.08
CA GLY A 219 -12.88 -20.19 -6.97
C GLY A 219 -13.74 -19.05 -7.50
N GLU A 220 -13.54 -17.81 -7.05
CA GLU A 220 -14.14 -16.63 -7.67
C GLU A 220 -13.88 -16.57 -9.19
N PRO A 221 -14.85 -16.12 -10.01
CA PRO A 221 -14.68 -16.09 -11.46
C PRO A 221 -13.56 -15.16 -11.90
N ASN A 222 -13.36 -14.07 -11.16
CA ASN A 222 -12.33 -13.09 -11.40
C ASN A 222 -11.64 -12.78 -10.08
N LEU A 223 -10.35 -13.08 -9.96
CA LEU A 223 -9.62 -12.93 -8.71
C LEU A 223 -8.15 -12.61 -8.93
N MET A 224 -7.56 -12.02 -7.91
CA MET A 224 -6.13 -11.85 -7.73
C MET A 224 -5.68 -12.80 -6.62
N SER A 225 -4.89 -13.83 -6.95
CA SER A 225 -4.20 -14.67 -5.97
C SER A 225 -2.88 -13.99 -5.62
N HIS A 226 -2.66 -13.76 -4.34
CA HIS A 226 -1.46 -13.08 -3.86
C HIS A 226 -0.26 -14.01 -3.77
N THR A 227 0.93 -13.44 -3.80
CA THR A 227 2.20 -14.11 -3.53
C THR A 227 2.10 -14.99 -2.29
N SER A 228 2.62 -16.22 -2.33
CA SER A 228 2.67 -17.11 -1.17
C SER A 228 3.41 -16.45 0.00
N ALA A 229 2.92 -16.67 1.22
CA ALA A 229 3.52 -16.05 2.41
C ALA A 229 4.95 -16.56 2.68
N GLU A 230 5.30 -17.74 2.16
CA GLU A 230 6.64 -18.33 2.27
C GLU A 230 7.74 -17.45 1.64
N TYR A 231 7.39 -16.63 0.63
CA TYR A 231 8.33 -15.73 -0.03
C TYR A 231 8.47 -14.37 0.67
N VAL A 232 7.62 -14.06 1.66
CA VAL A 232 7.66 -12.77 2.36
C VAL A 232 9.03 -12.52 3.02
N PRO A 233 9.65 -13.47 3.76
CA PRO A 233 10.98 -13.25 4.34
C PRO A 233 12.06 -12.95 3.29
N GLN A 234 12.08 -13.67 2.17
CA GLN A 234 13.05 -13.44 1.08
C GLN A 234 12.85 -12.05 0.46
N ILE A 235 11.61 -11.64 0.21
CA ILE A 235 11.31 -10.32 -0.36
C ILE A 235 11.66 -9.20 0.62
N MET A 236 11.36 -9.37 1.92
CA MET A 236 11.73 -8.40 2.96
C MET A 236 13.26 -8.21 3.03
N SER A 237 14.02 -9.31 2.96
CA SER A 237 15.49 -9.25 2.91
C SER A 237 16.00 -8.52 1.67
N HIS A 238 15.39 -8.75 0.50
CA HIS A 238 15.72 -7.98 -0.72
C HIS A 238 15.44 -6.49 -0.54
N VAL A 239 14.28 -6.15 0.02
CA VAL A 239 13.88 -4.75 0.25
C VAL A 239 14.77 -4.06 1.29
N GLU A 240 15.36 -4.78 2.24
CA GLU A 240 16.38 -4.23 3.14
C GLU A 240 17.62 -3.74 2.38
N SER A 241 18.09 -4.48 1.37
CA SER A 241 19.20 -4.03 0.51
C SER A 241 18.83 -2.79 -0.32
N LEU A 242 17.58 -2.73 -0.82
CA LEU A 242 17.08 -1.57 -1.54
C LEU A 242 16.95 -0.36 -0.62
N HIS A 243 16.53 -0.55 0.64
CA HIS A 243 16.45 0.50 1.65
C HIS A 243 17.82 1.14 1.91
N GLN A 244 18.87 0.34 2.05
CA GLN A 244 20.25 0.83 2.19
C GLN A 244 20.68 1.66 0.97
N SER A 245 20.36 1.21 -0.24
CA SER A 245 20.65 1.97 -1.46
C SER A 245 19.84 3.28 -1.55
N ALA A 246 18.56 3.26 -1.17
CA ALA A 246 17.69 4.43 -1.22
C ALA A 246 18.06 5.48 -0.15
N THR A 247 18.64 5.07 0.97
CA THR A 247 19.06 5.96 2.05
C THR A 247 20.52 6.42 1.94
N ASP A 248 21.27 5.96 0.93
CA ASP A 248 22.62 6.45 0.64
C ASP A 248 22.59 7.91 0.14
N PRO A 249 23.17 8.88 0.88
CA PRO A 249 23.16 10.29 0.49
C PRO A 249 24.03 10.61 -0.74
N SER A 250 24.93 9.70 -1.15
CA SER A 250 25.75 9.86 -2.34
C SER A 250 25.01 9.52 -3.65
N VAL A 251 23.92 8.74 -3.54
CA VAL A 251 23.05 8.38 -4.67
C VAL A 251 22.19 9.56 -5.08
N SER A 252 21.96 9.74 -6.39
CA SER A 252 21.09 10.81 -6.88
C SER A 252 19.61 10.54 -6.59
N ASP A 253 18.80 11.58 -6.41
CA ASP A 253 17.37 11.44 -6.14
C ASP A 253 16.60 10.74 -7.26
N SER A 254 17.03 10.88 -8.53
CA SER A 254 16.44 10.13 -9.64
C SER A 254 16.70 8.62 -9.53
N HIS A 255 17.90 8.23 -9.07
CA HIS A 255 18.20 6.83 -8.81
C HIS A 255 17.43 6.33 -7.59
N ALA A 256 17.45 7.08 -6.48
CA ALA A 256 16.70 6.75 -5.28
C ALA A 256 15.20 6.59 -5.58
N LEU A 257 14.60 7.45 -6.41
CA LEU A 257 13.19 7.32 -6.81
C LEU A 257 12.90 6.02 -7.57
N LYS A 258 13.84 5.53 -8.39
CA LYS A 258 13.70 4.21 -9.04
C LYS A 258 13.80 3.07 -8.04
N THR A 259 14.73 3.16 -7.09
CA THR A 259 14.85 2.21 -5.98
C THR A 259 13.58 2.18 -5.14
N LEU A 260 13.00 3.33 -4.82
CA LEU A 260 11.73 3.47 -4.13
C LEU A 260 10.56 2.85 -4.90
N ALA A 261 10.53 3.01 -6.22
CA ALA A 261 9.55 2.34 -7.07
C ALA A 261 9.69 0.81 -7.00
N GLU A 262 10.92 0.30 -7.04
CA GLU A 262 11.18 -1.13 -6.90
C GLU A 262 10.77 -1.66 -5.52
N MET A 263 11.08 -0.93 -4.44
CA MET A 263 10.61 -1.26 -3.09
C MET A 263 9.08 -1.30 -3.01
N HIS A 264 8.39 -0.30 -3.58
CA HIS A 264 6.93 -0.26 -3.62
C HIS A 264 6.38 -1.51 -4.32
N TRP A 265 6.95 -1.86 -5.47
CA TRP A 265 6.52 -3.02 -6.26
C TRP A 265 6.67 -4.33 -5.49
N TRP A 266 7.86 -4.58 -4.93
CA TRP A 266 8.13 -5.79 -4.15
C TRP A 266 7.22 -5.91 -2.93
N MET A 267 7.04 -4.83 -2.19
CA MET A 267 6.25 -4.83 -0.96
C MET A 267 4.74 -4.92 -1.23
N ALA A 268 4.26 -4.35 -2.33
CA ALA A 268 2.88 -4.54 -2.79
C ALA A 268 2.63 -6.02 -3.12
N HIS A 269 3.54 -6.68 -3.83
CA HIS A 269 3.44 -8.11 -4.13
C HIS A 269 3.60 -9.01 -2.92
N ALA A 270 4.55 -8.74 -2.03
CA ALA A 270 4.76 -9.53 -0.81
C ALA A 270 3.51 -9.51 0.07
N MET A 271 2.86 -8.34 0.18
CA MET A 271 1.74 -8.09 1.06
C MET A 271 1.99 -8.71 2.46
N PRO A 272 3.01 -8.26 3.22
CA PRO A 272 3.54 -9.01 4.37
C PRO A 272 2.53 -9.28 5.48
N ASP A 273 1.59 -8.37 5.70
CA ASP A 273 0.61 -8.47 6.77
C ASP A 273 -0.77 -8.90 6.25
N LYS A 274 -1.59 -9.48 7.13
CA LYS A 274 -2.96 -9.93 6.80
C LYS A 274 -3.83 -8.78 6.27
N ARG A 275 -3.54 -7.55 6.71
CA ARG A 275 -4.25 -6.34 6.30
C ARG A 275 -3.35 -5.10 6.26
N GLY A 276 -3.67 -4.19 5.34
CA GLY A 276 -3.10 -2.84 5.29
C GLY A 276 -1.71 -2.73 4.68
N SER A 277 -1.19 -3.77 4.03
CA SER A 277 0.15 -3.76 3.42
C SER A 277 0.32 -2.65 2.40
N ALA A 278 -0.69 -2.34 1.57
CA ALA A 278 -0.63 -1.22 0.62
C ALA A 278 -0.32 0.13 1.30
N ALA A 279 -1.05 0.46 2.37
CA ALA A 279 -0.83 1.70 3.12
C ALA A 279 0.55 1.75 3.78
N LYS A 280 0.99 0.61 4.35
CA LYS A 280 2.30 0.50 5.02
C LYS A 280 3.44 0.66 4.02
N THR A 281 3.32 0.03 2.84
CA THR A 281 4.26 0.15 1.74
C THR A 281 4.41 1.59 1.29
N GLU A 282 3.30 2.26 0.96
CA GLU A 282 3.35 3.66 0.54
C GLU A 282 3.91 4.56 1.64
N LEU A 283 3.59 4.27 2.92
CA LEU A 283 4.09 5.05 4.04
C LEU A 283 5.61 4.92 4.15
N CYS A 284 6.15 3.71 4.12
CA CYS A 284 7.59 3.46 4.17
C CYS A 284 8.30 4.16 2.99
N VAL A 285 7.80 3.97 1.77
CA VAL A 285 8.38 4.57 0.55
C VAL A 285 8.39 6.10 0.62
N ARG A 286 7.28 6.71 1.06
CA ARG A 286 7.20 8.16 1.24
C ARG A 286 8.08 8.64 2.38
N SER A 287 8.23 7.88 3.46
CA SER A 287 9.13 8.22 4.57
C SER A 287 10.59 8.25 4.13
N ILE A 288 11.04 7.28 3.35
CA ILE A 288 12.40 7.30 2.79
C ILE A 288 12.56 8.48 1.82
N ALA A 289 11.53 8.78 1.00
CA ALA A 289 11.55 9.97 0.16
C ALA A 289 11.69 11.26 0.99
N GLN A 290 10.91 11.41 2.07
CA GLN A 290 11.00 12.54 2.99
C GLN A 290 12.36 12.62 3.68
N ALA A 291 12.98 11.48 4.02
CA ALA A 291 14.34 11.45 4.58
C ALA A 291 15.38 12.06 3.61
N ARG A 292 15.18 11.87 2.30
CA ARG A 292 16.00 12.53 1.27
C ARG A 292 15.64 13.98 1.00
N GLY A 293 14.55 14.48 1.57
CA GLY A 293 13.99 15.80 1.29
C GLY A 293 13.08 15.85 0.07
N MET A 294 12.66 14.69 -0.46
CA MET A 294 11.71 14.59 -1.58
C MET A 294 10.27 14.62 -1.07
N ASP A 295 9.57 15.72 -1.35
CA ASP A 295 8.14 15.88 -1.03
C ASP A 295 7.27 15.38 -2.19
N LEU A 296 7.07 14.06 -2.26
CA LEU A 296 6.34 13.41 -3.36
C LEU A 296 4.86 13.83 -3.39
N PRO A 297 4.31 14.26 -4.54
CA PRO A 297 2.89 14.62 -4.66
C PRO A 297 1.96 13.42 -4.38
N PRO A 298 0.64 13.66 -4.21
CA PRO A 298 -0.34 12.56 -4.19
C PRO A 298 -0.31 11.77 -5.50
N MET A 299 -0.78 10.52 -5.43
CA MET A 299 -1.05 9.74 -6.64
C MET A 299 -2.16 10.42 -7.45
N ARG A 300 -2.10 10.35 -8.78
CA ARG A 300 -3.14 10.88 -9.66
C ARG A 300 -4.46 10.14 -9.44
N LEU A 301 -5.56 10.83 -9.74
CA LEU A 301 -6.87 10.18 -9.79
C LEU A 301 -6.85 8.98 -10.74
N GLY A 302 -7.36 7.85 -10.27
CA GLY A 302 -7.38 6.58 -11.00
C GLY A 302 -6.12 5.73 -10.84
N ILE A 303 -5.09 6.23 -10.14
CA ILE A 303 -3.87 5.48 -9.83
C ILE A 303 -3.92 5.00 -8.38
N VAL A 304 -4.02 3.68 -8.23
CA VAL A 304 -3.93 3.00 -6.93
C VAL A 304 -2.64 2.17 -6.93
N PRO A 305 -1.58 2.61 -6.25
CA PRO A 305 -0.21 2.20 -6.58
C PRO A 305 0.09 0.73 -6.31
N ASP A 306 -0.50 0.13 -5.28
CA ASP A 306 -0.41 -1.31 -5.05
C ASP A 306 -1.09 -2.09 -6.19
N LEU A 307 -2.23 -1.63 -6.69
CA LEU A 307 -2.92 -2.28 -7.81
C LEU A 307 -2.17 -2.09 -9.13
N GLU A 308 -1.50 -0.95 -9.34
CA GLU A 308 -0.57 -0.79 -10.46
C GLU A 308 0.61 -1.76 -10.34
N ALA A 309 1.20 -1.92 -9.16
CA ALA A 309 2.27 -2.89 -8.93
C ALA A 309 1.81 -4.32 -9.21
N LEU A 310 0.69 -4.72 -8.59
CA LEU A 310 0.09 -6.05 -8.68
C LEU A 310 -0.39 -6.42 -10.09
N THR A 311 -0.36 -5.49 -11.05
CA THR A 311 -0.82 -5.70 -12.43
C THR A 311 0.24 -5.41 -13.50
N MET A 312 1.45 -4.99 -13.11
CA MET A 312 2.54 -4.62 -14.01
C MET A 312 3.82 -5.41 -13.73
N PRO A 313 4.62 -5.75 -14.76
CA PRO A 313 6.00 -6.18 -14.56
C PRO A 313 6.83 -5.09 -13.88
N LEU A 314 7.79 -5.47 -13.04
CA LEU A 314 8.66 -4.54 -12.30
C LEU A 314 9.26 -3.44 -13.18
N LYS A 315 9.81 -3.81 -14.34
CA LYS A 315 10.43 -2.86 -15.29
C LYS A 315 9.46 -1.76 -15.73
N ASP A 316 8.21 -2.14 -16.00
CA ASP A 316 7.19 -1.21 -16.49
C ASP A 316 6.66 -0.33 -15.34
N PHE A 317 6.55 -0.91 -14.14
CA PHE A 317 6.20 -0.17 -12.93
C PHE A 317 7.24 0.91 -12.60
N VAL A 318 8.53 0.55 -12.53
CA VAL A 318 9.62 1.50 -12.25
C VAL A 318 9.69 2.60 -13.31
N LYS A 319 9.50 2.26 -14.59
CA LYS A 319 9.48 3.23 -15.69
C LYS A 319 8.32 4.22 -15.56
N SER A 320 7.16 3.75 -15.11
CA SER A 320 5.92 4.55 -15.05
C SER A 320 5.77 5.31 -13.73
N TYR A 321 6.54 4.94 -12.70
CA TYR A 321 6.34 5.38 -11.31
C TYR A 321 6.29 6.90 -11.14
N GLN A 322 7.20 7.64 -11.78
CA GLN A 322 7.18 9.10 -11.72
C GLN A 322 5.88 9.70 -12.29
N GLY A 323 5.30 9.07 -13.31
CA GLY A 323 4.04 9.50 -13.94
C GLY A 323 2.78 9.14 -13.16
N PHE A 324 2.92 8.43 -12.04
CA PHE A 324 1.81 8.11 -11.12
C PHE A 324 1.45 9.28 -10.22
N PHE A 325 2.37 10.19 -9.97
CA PHE A 325 2.15 11.36 -9.12
C PHE A 325 1.47 12.49 -9.88
N GLU A 326 0.71 13.33 -9.17
CA GLU A 326 0.23 14.60 -9.71
C GLU A 326 1.41 15.50 -10.09
N ASN A 327 1.21 16.35 -11.10
CA ASN A 327 2.17 17.41 -11.39
C ASN A 327 2.04 18.51 -10.34
N ASN A 328 3.17 19.02 -9.87
CA ASN A 328 3.22 20.24 -9.06
C ASN A 328 2.96 21.49 -9.91
#